data_AF-A0A0D5LZQ5-F1
#
_entry.id   AF-A0A0D5LZQ5-F1
#
_cell.length_a   1.000
_cell.length_b   1.000
_cell.length_c   1.000
_cell.angle_alpha   90.00
_cell.angle_beta   90.00
_cell.angle_gamma   90.00
#
_symmetry.space_group_name_H-M   'P 1'
#
loop_
_entity.id
_entity.type
_entity.pdbx_description
1 polymer ?
#
loop_
_entity_poly.entity_id
_entity_poly.type
_entity_poly.pdbx_seq_one_letter_code
_entity_poly.pdbx_strand_id
1 'polypeptide(L)'
;MNKQQGFTLVELMVAMVIGSVIILGAGQLFLTTFQTFKKVDELSRKQESLIFIAQKVTSEIRQIDPDKPIKIRYTLECRVDDQSRCNCTVYDTNYGGKESEEPMVSFFKDLPPDDVANSCIEDADQFIQDTEVNGVAGRLYLVSLPLERNGGNIEFHVVVRQSIIDSISGNIGEKEENEGS
;
A
#
# COMPACT_ATOMS: atom_id res chain seq x y z
N MET A 1 -0.72 -76.16 8.74
CA MET A 1 0.64 -75.68 9.11
C MET A 1 0.82 -74.28 8.51
N ASN A 2 0.75 -73.24 9.33
CA ASN A 2 0.95 -71.86 8.87
C ASN A 2 2.45 -71.53 8.87
N LYS A 3 3.03 -71.34 7.69
CA LYS A 3 4.39 -70.80 7.53
C LYS A 3 4.35 -69.32 7.93
N GLN A 4 4.92 -68.97 9.08
CA GLN A 4 5.24 -67.58 9.38
C GLN A 4 6.44 -67.20 8.51
N GLN A 5 6.19 -66.46 7.42
CA GLN A 5 7.24 -65.81 6.64
C GLN A 5 7.65 -64.53 7.38
N GLY A 6 8.84 -64.53 7.98
CA GLY A 6 9.43 -63.35 8.60
C GLY A 6 9.91 -62.37 7.53
N PHE A 7 9.81 -61.07 7.80
CA PHE A 7 10.35 -60.02 6.95
C PHE A 7 11.87 -60.11 6.87
N THR A 8 12.41 -59.86 5.68
CA THR A 8 13.86 -59.77 5.50
C THR A 8 14.37 -58.43 6.02
N LEU A 9 15.62 -58.38 6.51
CA LEU A 9 16.24 -57.14 6.99
C LEU A 9 16.27 -56.04 5.92
N VAL A 10 16.41 -56.44 4.65
CA VAL A 10 16.38 -55.54 3.49
C VAL A 10 14.99 -54.93 3.28
N GLU A 11 13.90 -55.71 3.41
CA GLU A 11 12.53 -55.15 3.32
C GLU A 11 12.26 -54.10 4.39
N LEU A 12 12.75 -54.31 5.62
CA LEU A 12 12.56 -53.35 6.71
C LEU A 12 13.35 -52.06 6.45
N MET A 13 14.57 -52.16 5.94
CA MET A 13 15.37 -51.00 5.54
C MET A 13 14.68 -50.21 4.42
N VAL A 14 14.17 -50.89 3.39
CA VAL A 14 13.47 -50.24 2.28
C VAL A 14 12.19 -49.55 2.76
N ALA A 15 11.40 -50.21 3.62
CA ALA A 15 10.19 -49.62 4.20
C ALA A 15 10.49 -48.34 5.00
N MET A 16 11.56 -48.35 5.80
CA MET A 16 11.99 -47.18 6.56
C MET A 16 12.45 -46.04 5.66
N VAL A 17 13.25 -46.35 4.63
CA VAL A 17 13.73 -45.35 3.66
C VAL A 17 12.55 -44.71 2.90
N ILE A 18 11.61 -45.52 2.40
CA ILE A 18 10.43 -45.00 1.70
C ILE A 18 9.58 -44.13 2.64
N GLY A 19 9.36 -44.58 3.88
CA GLY A 19 8.64 -43.80 4.89
C GLY A 19 9.31 -42.46 5.18
N SER A 20 10.63 -42.44 5.36
CA SER A 20 11.39 -41.21 5.59
C SER A 20 11.32 -40.24 4.40
N VAL A 21 11.43 -40.74 3.16
CA VAL A 21 11.34 -39.91 1.95
C VAL A 21 9.97 -39.25 1.83
N ILE A 22 8.89 -40.00 2.08
CA ILE A 22 7.52 -39.47 2.02
C ILE A 22 7.31 -38.38 3.09
N ILE A 23 7.74 -38.64 4.34
CA ILE A 23 7.59 -37.68 5.44
C ILE A 23 8.38 -36.40 5.14
N LEU A 24 9.60 -36.50 4.64
CA LEU A 24 10.41 -35.34 4.27
C LEU A 24 9.78 -34.55 3.12
N GLY A 25 9.29 -35.22 2.08
CA GLY A 25 8.59 -34.58 0.96
C GLY A 25 7.33 -33.84 1.41
N ALA A 26 6.48 -34.49 2.20
CA ALA A 26 5.27 -33.88 2.76
C ALA A 26 5.60 -32.70 3.71
N GLY A 27 6.65 -32.84 4.53
CA GLY A 27 7.11 -31.79 5.44
C GLY A 27 7.53 -30.51 4.72
N GLN A 28 8.23 -30.62 3.59
CA GLN A 28 8.61 -29.46 2.79
C GLN A 28 7.39 -28.74 2.19
N LEU A 29 6.43 -29.48 1.66
CA LEU A 29 5.19 -28.92 1.12
C LEU A 29 4.39 -28.18 2.19
N PHE A 30 4.31 -28.77 3.38
CA PHE A 30 3.66 -28.16 4.53
C PHE A 30 4.34 -26.84 4.94
N LEU A 31 5.67 -26.83 5.10
CA LEU A 31 6.43 -25.60 5.44
C LEU A 31 6.23 -24.50 4.39
N THR A 32 6.28 -24.85 3.11
CA THR A 32 6.07 -23.90 2.00
C THR A 32 4.67 -23.29 2.04
N THR A 33 3.67 -24.09 2.37
CA THR A 33 2.27 -23.63 2.50
C THR A 33 2.13 -22.62 3.65
N PHE A 34 2.74 -22.87 4.81
CA PHE A 34 2.75 -21.93 5.94
C PHE A 34 3.44 -20.61 5.60
N GLN A 35 4.56 -20.66 4.89
CA GLN A 35 5.26 -19.46 4.44
C GLN A 35 4.41 -18.66 3.44
N THR A 36 3.70 -19.36 2.54
CA THR A 36 2.83 -18.73 1.56
C THR A 36 1.65 -18.02 2.23
N PHE A 37 0.99 -18.67 3.20
CA PHE A 37 -0.12 -18.05 3.92
C PHE A 37 0.29 -16.77 4.65
N LYS A 38 1.45 -16.75 5.32
CA LYS A 38 1.96 -15.55 5.98
C LYS A 38 2.19 -14.40 4.99
N LYS A 39 2.76 -14.70 3.82
CA LYS A 39 2.98 -13.68 2.77
C LYS A 39 1.68 -13.12 2.20
N VAL A 40 0.68 -13.98 1.99
CA VAL A 40 -0.63 -13.55 1.50
C VAL A 40 -1.35 -12.68 2.51
N ASP A 41 -1.29 -13.03 3.80
CA ASP A 41 -1.90 -12.24 4.88
C ASP A 41 -1.28 -10.84 4.98
N GLU A 42 0.05 -10.74 4.93
CA GLU A 42 0.76 -9.47 4.94
C GLU A 42 0.40 -8.59 3.73
N LEU A 43 0.32 -9.19 2.55
CA LEU A 43 -0.11 -8.50 1.33
C LEU A 43 -1.56 -8.02 1.43
N SER A 44 -2.45 -8.85 1.98
CA SER A 44 -3.86 -8.52 2.16
C SER A 44 -4.03 -7.29 3.05
N ARG A 45 -3.30 -7.21 4.17
CA ARG A 45 -3.33 -6.05 5.06
C ARG A 45 -2.84 -4.78 4.37
N LYS A 46 -1.77 -4.87 3.57
CA LYS A 46 -1.26 -3.73 2.78
C LYS A 46 -2.29 -3.23 1.76
N GLN A 47 -3.00 -4.14 1.09
CA GLN A 47 -4.06 -3.79 0.14
C GLN A 47 -5.24 -3.11 0.84
N GLU A 48 -5.65 -3.59 2.01
CA GLU A 48 -6.70 -2.97 2.80
C GLU A 48 -6.33 -1.53 3.19
N SER A 49 -5.11 -1.33 3.72
CA SER A 49 -4.61 0.01 4.05
C SER A 49 -4.57 0.93 2.83
N LEU A 50 -4.02 0.45 1.70
CA LEU A 50 -3.95 1.22 0.46
C LEU A 50 -5.34 1.67 -0.02
N ILE A 51 -6.29 0.74 -0.09
CA ILE A 51 -7.65 1.02 -0.56
C ILE A 51 -8.33 2.03 0.35
N PHE A 52 -8.20 1.87 1.67
CA PHE A 52 -8.77 2.78 2.64
C PHE A 52 -8.20 4.21 2.49
N ILE A 53 -6.87 4.35 2.42
CA ILE A 53 -6.21 5.65 2.24
C ILE A 53 -6.64 6.28 0.91
N ALA A 54 -6.57 5.52 -0.18
CA ALA A 54 -6.93 6.00 -1.50
C ALA A 54 -8.38 6.51 -1.53
N GLN A 55 -9.33 5.79 -0.92
CA GLN A 55 -10.72 6.22 -0.85
C GLN A 55 -10.89 7.51 -0.02
N LYS A 56 -10.27 7.60 1.15
CA LYS A 56 -10.39 8.76 2.05
C LYS A 56 -9.75 10.01 1.46
N VAL A 57 -8.49 9.91 1.05
CA VAL A 57 -7.73 11.01 0.46
C VAL A 57 -8.36 11.48 -0.85
N THR A 58 -8.74 10.55 -1.74
CA THR A 58 -9.39 10.91 -3.01
C THR A 58 -10.73 11.61 -2.77
N SER A 59 -11.52 11.13 -1.81
CA SER A 59 -12.80 11.74 -1.47
C SER A 59 -12.62 13.17 -0.95
N GLU A 60 -11.61 13.41 -0.12
CA GLU A 60 -11.32 14.74 0.43
C GLU A 60 -10.83 15.68 -0.67
N ILE A 61 -9.84 15.26 -1.47
CA ILE A 61 -9.29 16.09 -2.57
C ILE A 61 -10.39 16.48 -3.56
N ARG A 62 -11.30 15.57 -3.90
CA ARG A 62 -12.41 15.86 -4.83
C ARG A 62 -13.39 16.90 -4.31
N GLN A 63 -13.48 17.08 -2.99
CA GLN A 63 -14.36 18.04 -2.33
C GLN A 63 -13.67 19.38 -2.02
N ILE A 64 -12.38 19.51 -2.33
CA ILE A 64 -11.66 20.77 -2.17
C ILE A 64 -12.34 21.84 -3.04
N ASP A 65 -12.56 22.98 -2.40
CA ASP A 65 -13.07 24.19 -3.02
C ASP A 65 -11.84 24.96 -3.57
N PRO A 66 -11.69 25.08 -4.91
CA PRO A 66 -10.52 25.74 -5.49
C PRO A 66 -10.44 27.23 -5.15
N ASP A 67 -11.54 27.85 -4.71
CA ASP A 67 -11.59 29.27 -4.37
C ASP A 67 -11.16 29.55 -2.91
N LYS A 68 -10.84 28.50 -2.13
CA LYS A 68 -10.42 28.60 -0.72
C LYS A 68 -8.96 28.21 -0.55
N PRO A 69 -8.29 28.70 0.52
CA PRO A 69 -6.94 28.24 0.84
C PRO A 69 -6.93 26.73 1.03
N ILE A 70 -6.11 26.05 0.23
CA ILE A 70 -5.96 24.60 0.22
C ILE A 70 -5.44 24.17 1.59
N LYS A 71 -6.22 23.33 2.28
CA LYS A 71 -5.85 22.79 3.58
C LYS A 71 -6.07 21.29 3.60
N ILE A 72 -4.97 20.56 3.41
CA ILE A 72 -4.96 19.11 3.43
C ILE A 72 -5.05 18.65 4.90
N ARG A 73 -5.96 17.72 5.17
CA ARG A 73 -6.20 17.20 6.52
C ARG A 73 -5.28 16.02 6.86
N TYR A 74 -4.77 15.32 5.87
CA TYR A 74 -4.02 14.10 6.11
C TYR A 74 -2.51 14.33 6.05
N THR A 75 -1.79 13.72 7.00
CA THR A 75 -0.32 13.65 6.99
C THR A 75 0.12 12.20 7.12
N LEU A 76 1.29 11.88 6.58
CA LEU A 76 1.93 10.58 6.73
C LEU A 76 3.15 10.75 7.63
N GLU A 77 3.25 9.93 8.68
CA GLU A 77 4.45 9.87 9.50
C GLU A 77 4.94 8.44 9.62
N CYS A 78 6.22 8.23 9.38
CA CYS A 78 6.88 6.94 9.48
C CYS A 78 7.86 6.94 10.64
N ARG A 79 7.81 5.90 11.48
CA ARG A 79 8.67 5.72 12.64
C ARG A 79 9.20 4.29 12.69
N VAL A 80 10.45 4.15 13.14
CA VAL A 80 11.05 2.84 13.39
C VAL A 80 10.45 2.24 14.68
N ASP A 81 9.96 1.01 14.62
CA ASP A 81 9.44 0.27 15.77
C ASP A 81 10.55 -0.44 16.57
N ASP A 82 10.18 -1.01 17.71
CA ASP A 82 11.09 -1.75 18.59
C ASP A 82 11.73 -2.99 17.93
N GLN A 83 11.15 -3.48 16.84
CA GLN A 83 11.61 -4.63 16.06
C GLN A 83 12.44 -4.22 14.84
N SER A 84 12.88 -2.96 14.77
CA SER A 84 13.62 -2.41 13.61
C SER A 84 12.82 -2.52 12.31
N ARG A 85 11.50 -2.30 12.36
CA ARG A 85 10.65 -2.18 11.17
C ARG A 85 10.16 -0.75 11.02
N CYS A 86 9.94 -0.33 9.78
CA CYS A 86 9.40 0.99 9.52
C CYS A 86 7.88 0.97 9.52
N ASN A 87 7.25 1.57 10.53
CA ASN A 87 5.81 1.68 10.65
C ASN A 87 5.36 3.08 10.24
N CYS A 88 4.59 3.16 9.16
CA CYS A 88 4.03 4.38 8.62
C CYS A 88 2.55 4.49 9.01
N THR A 89 2.15 5.65 9.51
CA THR A 89 0.78 5.92 9.92
C THR A 89 0.27 7.18 9.22
N VAL A 90 -0.92 7.07 8.63
CA VAL A 90 -1.65 8.23 8.14
C VAL A 90 -2.49 8.79 9.28
N TYR A 91 -2.30 10.07 9.57
CA TYR A 91 -3.04 10.80 10.60
C TYR A 91 -4.06 11.72 9.95
N ASP A 92 -5.26 11.77 10.54
CA ASP A 92 -6.20 12.86 10.34
C ASP A 92 -5.79 14.00 11.26
N THR A 93 -5.23 15.04 10.67
CA THR A 93 -5.00 16.31 11.34
C THR A 93 -6.24 17.14 11.06
N ASN A 94 -6.94 17.56 12.11
CA ASN A 94 -8.11 18.42 11.96
C ASN A 94 -7.63 19.79 11.44
N TYR A 95 -7.44 19.86 10.12
CA TYR A 95 -6.82 20.94 9.39
C TYR A 95 -5.40 21.32 9.87
N GLY A 96 -4.40 20.48 9.60
CA GLY A 96 -2.97 20.86 9.53
C GLY A 96 -2.31 21.31 10.85
N GLY A 97 -2.95 21.10 12.00
CA GLY A 97 -2.38 21.39 13.31
C GLY A 97 -1.95 20.10 14.02
N LYS A 98 -0.73 20.07 14.57
CA LYS A 98 -0.18 18.95 15.38
C LYS A 98 -0.91 18.73 16.72
N GLU A 99 -1.96 19.50 17.01
CA GLU A 99 -2.67 19.47 18.30
C GLU A 99 -3.77 18.39 18.38
N SER A 100 -4.22 17.85 17.23
CA SER A 100 -5.22 16.78 17.17
C SER A 100 -4.91 15.86 15.98
N GLU A 101 -3.91 15.00 16.15
CA GLU A 101 -3.55 13.97 15.18
C GLU A 101 -4.24 12.65 15.57
N GLU A 102 -5.28 12.26 14.83
CA GLU A 102 -5.96 10.98 15.03
C GLU A 102 -5.35 9.93 14.08
N PRO A 103 -4.79 8.82 14.58
CA PRO A 103 -4.25 7.77 13.72
C PRO A 103 -5.39 7.07 12.98
N MET A 104 -5.34 7.09 11.64
CA MET A 104 -6.37 6.46 10.82
C MET A 104 -6.00 5.02 10.46
N VAL A 105 -4.78 4.84 9.96
CA VAL A 105 -4.32 3.55 9.42
C VAL A 105 -2.80 3.48 9.46
N SER A 106 -2.28 2.31 9.83
CA SER A 106 -0.85 2.04 9.91
C SER A 106 -0.46 0.85 9.04
N PHE A 107 0.70 0.93 8.43
CA PHE A 107 1.27 -0.10 7.57
C PHE A 107 2.80 -0.13 7.68
N PHE A 108 3.41 -1.25 7.29
CA PHE A 108 4.86 -1.38 7.29
C PHE A 108 5.44 -1.05 5.91
N LYS A 109 6.45 -0.17 5.88
CA LYS A 109 7.28 0.11 4.70
C LYS A 109 8.34 -0.98 4.59
N ASP A 110 8.38 -1.65 3.45
CA ASP A 110 9.30 -2.79 3.21
C ASP A 110 10.72 -2.29 2.96
N LEU A 111 11.53 -2.13 4.01
CA LEU A 111 12.92 -1.72 3.87
C LEU A 111 13.88 -2.89 4.09
N PRO A 112 15.03 -2.92 3.38
CA PRO A 112 16.15 -3.78 3.74
C PRO A 112 16.58 -3.54 5.20
N PRO A 113 16.99 -4.58 5.96
CA PRO A 113 17.33 -4.44 7.38
C PRO A 113 18.39 -3.37 7.67
N ASP A 114 19.35 -3.22 6.75
CA ASP A 114 20.49 -2.30 6.89
C ASP A 114 20.08 -0.82 6.68
N ASP A 115 18.95 -0.58 6.02
CA ASP A 115 18.52 0.75 5.59
C ASP A 115 17.39 1.34 6.46
N VAL A 116 16.80 0.56 7.37
CA VAL A 116 15.62 0.98 8.15
C VAL A 116 15.89 2.27 8.94
N ALA A 117 17.05 2.37 9.59
CA ALA A 117 17.38 3.52 10.44
C ALA A 117 17.49 4.84 9.67
N ASN A 118 17.87 4.79 8.39
CA ASN A 118 18.13 5.97 7.57
C ASN A 118 16.99 6.27 6.58
N SER A 119 16.27 5.24 6.15
CA SER A 119 15.30 5.32 5.03
C SER A 119 13.83 5.19 5.47
N CYS A 120 13.59 5.15 6.79
CA CYS A 120 12.25 5.13 7.38
C CYS A 120 11.64 6.52 7.59
N ILE A 121 12.35 7.59 7.24
CA ILE A 121 11.82 8.95 7.35
C ILE A 121 11.12 9.28 6.02
N GLU A 122 9.86 9.67 6.11
CA GLU A 122 9.12 10.30 5.02
C GLU A 122 8.89 11.76 5.40
N ASP A 123 9.18 12.67 4.49
CA ASP A 123 8.79 14.06 4.67
C ASP A 123 7.26 14.14 4.54
N ALA A 124 6.60 14.80 5.50
CA ALA A 124 5.13 14.96 5.50
C ALA A 124 4.60 15.58 4.18
N ASP A 125 5.43 16.38 3.52
CA ASP A 125 5.12 17.06 2.26
C ASP A 125 5.15 16.13 1.04
N GLN A 126 5.67 14.90 1.16
CA GLN A 126 5.74 13.96 0.04
C GLN A 126 4.46 13.13 -0.13
N PHE A 127 3.62 13.04 0.91
CA PHE A 127 2.41 12.21 0.90
C PHE A 127 1.34 12.72 -0.08
N ILE A 128 1.06 14.03 -0.06
CA ILE A 128 0.10 14.68 -0.96
C ILE A 128 0.75 15.95 -1.50
N GLN A 129 1.02 15.97 -2.79
CA GLN A 129 1.69 17.07 -3.48
C GLN A 129 0.74 17.72 -4.48
N ASP A 130 0.67 19.05 -4.47
CA ASP A 130 -0.05 19.82 -5.48
C ASP A 130 0.75 19.81 -6.79
N THR A 131 0.11 19.41 -7.89
CA THR A 131 0.70 19.34 -9.21
C THR A 131 0.14 20.48 -10.07
N GLU A 132 1.02 21.39 -10.46
CA GLU A 132 0.68 22.51 -11.32
C GLU A 132 0.35 22.05 -12.74
N VAL A 133 -0.81 22.45 -13.27
CA VAL A 133 -1.24 22.14 -14.63
C VAL A 133 -1.51 23.45 -15.36
N ASN A 134 -0.77 23.73 -16.43
CA ASN A 134 -0.90 24.94 -17.26
C ASN A 134 -0.78 26.25 -16.45
N GLY A 135 0.13 26.33 -15.48
CA GLY A 135 0.29 27.54 -14.67
C GLY A 135 -0.65 27.62 -13.46
N VAL A 136 -1.50 26.61 -13.23
CA VAL A 136 -2.54 26.64 -12.22
C VAL A 136 -2.37 25.49 -11.22
N ALA A 137 -2.05 25.86 -9.98
CA ALA A 137 -2.00 24.97 -8.82
C ALA A 137 -3.42 24.69 -8.26
N GLY A 138 -3.56 23.65 -7.44
CA GLY A 138 -4.78 23.34 -6.69
C GLY A 138 -5.80 22.51 -7.45
N ARG A 139 -5.46 22.02 -8.65
CA ARG A 139 -6.40 21.28 -9.53
C ARG A 139 -6.11 19.78 -9.61
N LEU A 140 -4.84 19.41 -9.49
CA LEU A 140 -4.33 18.05 -9.62
C LEU A 140 -3.40 17.79 -8.45
N TYR A 141 -3.56 16.65 -7.80
CA TYR A 141 -2.73 16.26 -6.66
C TYR A 141 -2.12 14.90 -6.92
N LEU A 142 -0.84 14.75 -6.60
CA LEU A 142 -0.13 13.48 -6.56
C LEU A 142 -0.18 12.94 -5.14
N VAL A 143 -0.72 11.75 -4.96
CA VAL A 143 -0.69 11.02 -3.69
C VAL A 143 0.36 9.92 -3.80
N SER A 144 1.30 9.89 -2.86
CA SER A 144 2.43 8.95 -2.85
C SER A 144 2.44 8.15 -1.56
N LEU A 145 2.46 6.82 -1.67
CA LEU A 145 2.44 5.91 -0.52
C LEU A 145 3.60 4.91 -0.57
N PRO A 146 4.48 4.85 0.44
CA PRO A 146 5.62 3.95 0.48
C PRO A 146 5.21 2.52 0.88
N LEU A 147 4.35 1.92 0.06
CA LEU A 147 3.70 0.62 0.29
C LEU A 147 4.22 -0.47 -0.66
N GLU A 148 5.04 -0.12 -1.64
CA GLU A 148 5.59 -1.08 -2.58
C GLU A 148 6.75 -1.88 -1.95
N ARG A 149 7.18 -2.94 -2.66
CA ARG A 149 8.35 -3.71 -2.24
C ARG A 149 9.60 -2.82 -2.24
N ASN A 150 10.50 -3.08 -1.29
CA ASN A 150 11.72 -2.28 -1.08
C ASN A 150 11.45 -0.81 -0.74
N GLY A 151 10.24 -0.48 -0.29
CA GLY A 151 9.89 0.86 0.18
C GLY A 151 9.65 1.85 -0.96
N GLY A 152 9.36 1.34 -2.16
CA GLY A 152 8.92 2.14 -3.29
C GLY A 152 7.53 2.75 -3.08
N ASN A 153 7.22 3.77 -3.88
CA ASN A 153 5.99 4.54 -3.78
C ASN A 153 4.94 4.04 -4.76
N ILE A 154 3.72 3.80 -4.25
CA ILE A 154 2.52 3.72 -5.06
C ILE A 154 2.00 5.14 -5.24
N GLU A 155 2.06 5.62 -6.47
CA GLU A 155 1.67 6.97 -6.84
C GLU A 155 0.37 6.98 -7.63
N PHE A 156 -0.54 7.87 -7.28
CA PHE A 156 -1.75 8.09 -8.06
C PHE A 156 -2.18 9.55 -8.06
N HIS A 157 -2.80 9.96 -9.16
CA HIS A 157 -3.21 11.34 -9.38
C HIS A 157 -4.70 11.51 -9.05
N VAL A 158 -5.04 12.59 -8.35
CA VAL A 158 -6.41 12.94 -8.01
C VAL A 158 -6.71 14.36 -8.48
N VAL A 159 -7.79 14.50 -9.24
CA VAL A 159 -8.28 15.78 -9.75
C VAL A 159 -9.42 16.28 -8.88
N VAL A 160 -9.44 17.58 -8.58
CA VAL A 160 -10.55 18.26 -7.90
C VAL A 160 -11.80 18.19 -8.78
N ARG A 161 -12.99 17.98 -8.21
CA ARG A 161 -14.21 17.84 -9.02
C ARG A 161 -14.54 19.11 -9.81
N GLN A 162 -14.37 20.27 -9.20
CA GLN A 162 -14.72 21.55 -9.81
C GLN A 162 -13.84 21.85 -11.04
N SER A 163 -12.55 21.49 -11.02
CA SER A 163 -11.66 21.72 -12.16
C SER A 163 -12.05 20.90 -13.41
N ILE A 164 -12.68 19.74 -13.24
CA ILE A 164 -13.25 18.97 -14.35
C ILE A 164 -14.46 19.69 -14.94
N ILE A 165 -15.36 20.22 -14.11
CA ILE A 165 -16.55 20.94 -14.55
C ILE A 165 -16.15 22.20 -15.34
N ASP A 166 -15.16 22.94 -14.86
CA ASP A 166 -14.64 24.13 -15.55
C ASP A 166 -14.03 23.76 -16.91
N SER A 167 -13.28 22.65 -16.98
CA SER A 167 -12.69 22.18 -18.25
C SER A 167 -13.73 21.77 -19.29
N ILE A 168 -14.85 21.16 -18.87
CA ILE A 168 -15.95 20.79 -19.77
C ILE A 168 -16.74 22.03 -20.18
N SER A 169 -16.98 22.96 -19.27
CA SER A 169 -17.75 24.19 -19.52
C SER A 169 -16.99 25.16 -20.43
N GLY A 170 -15.67 25.29 -20.28
CA GLY A 170 -14.82 26.05 -21.20
C GLY A 170 -14.83 25.50 -22.63
N ASN A 171 -14.89 24.17 -22.78
CA ASN A 171 -14.95 23.51 -24.09
C ASN A 171 -16.34 23.61 -24.77
N ILE A 172 -17.38 23.95 -24.02
CA ILE A 172 -18.72 24.25 -24.55
C ILE A 172 -18.80 25.72 -25.01
N GLY A 173 -18.10 26.64 -24.32
CA GLY A 173 -18.05 28.06 -24.70
C GLY A 173 -17.25 28.34 -25.98
N GLU A 174 -16.20 27.57 -26.28
CA GLU A 174 -15.42 27.74 -27.53
C GLU A 174 -16.13 27.20 -28.78
N LYS A 175 -17.21 26.41 -28.63
CA LYS A 175 -17.96 25.87 -29.78
C LYS A 175 -19.08 26.78 -30.28
N GLU A 176 -19.50 27.80 -29.52
CA GLU A 176 -20.61 28.69 -29.94
C GLU A 176 -20.15 29.97 -30.67
N GLU A 177 -18.86 30.32 -30.70
CA GLU A 177 -18.37 31.53 -31.39
C GLU A 177 -17.96 31.32 -32.86
N ASN A 178 -18.14 30.12 -33.44
CA ASN A 178 -17.73 29.81 -34.82
C ASN A 178 -18.88 29.35 -35.75
N GLU A 179 -20.14 29.67 -35.42
CA GLU A 179 -21.30 29.55 -36.32
C GLU A 179 -22.14 30.84 -36.37
N GLY A 180 -21.47 31.96 -36.64
CA GLY A 180 -22.12 33.26 -36.85
C GLY A 180 -21.47 34.05 -37.96
N SER A 181 -21.53 33.52 -39.19
CA SER A 181 -21.23 34.25 -40.42
C SER A 181 -22.41 35.08 -40.90
#